data_AF-A0A6I4HXK3-F1
#
_entry.id   AF-A0A6I4HXK3-F1
#
_cell.length_a   1.000
_cell.length_b   1.000
_cell.length_c   1.000
_cell.angle_alpha   90.00
_cell.angle_beta   90.00
_cell.angle_gamma   90.00
#
_symmetry.space_group_name_H-M   'P 1'
#
loop_
_entity.id
_entity.type
_entity.pdbx_description
1 polymer ?
#
loop_
_entity_poly.entity_id
_entity_poly.type
_entity_poly.pdbx_seq_one_letter_code
_entity_poly.pdbx_strand_id
1 'polypeptide(L)'
;MIDTINFRLNNVSRYKIIESQYQQFERSAKTVFEVDHDTGEIADNSKIRAIMHHDSDTITPLSKRSSLFIASSHYNVSYFYNYSGNFIDFNFAIPKYMYGTNILQFVQYFGQDYESVFKHLRSFVASFVKKHFLETIDYKDLELTRLDLCYNQFFNSKYDAMKYLAEQKELMKKHARSTKNDYRSYETSLMYTTKRYSFKIYHKGTEFRKHDRKELAKKNPTGYQIENLQDISDRILRYEVTFRKSQINYLFEKSDLHNRYVPELANANSHSWAKMKNPEYYALCMEFVEQSKRFVFANVDNIDAVEFKMVTFDLNVFKLLYDFFWQTVFKYQLRQKMSVYDVIKQIDAKNEIRDKAQSKQLREKLSFNKPMITVLALLTQHQSIDDLRKSGLMSKTTFYKYQKKLAELGIDSESRLTDIPIPPLDYRDYFYNFGNSHLK
;
A
#
# COMPACT_ATOMS: atom_id res chain seq x y z
N MET A 1 1.41 2.36 -10.41
CA MET A 1 1.36 2.58 -8.98
C MET A 1 0.38 1.65 -8.27
N ILE A 2 -0.66 1.12 -8.90
CA ILE A 2 -1.55 0.14 -8.23
C ILE A 2 -1.16 -1.27 -8.69
N ASP A 3 -0.97 -2.20 -7.75
CA ASP A 3 -0.66 -3.61 -8.07
C ASP A 3 -1.90 -4.48 -7.93
N THR A 4 -2.32 -4.74 -6.70
CA THR A 4 -3.46 -5.61 -6.37
C THR A 4 -4.59 -4.79 -5.83
N ILE A 5 -5.81 -5.23 -6.13
CA ILE A 5 -7.02 -4.63 -5.59
C ILE A 5 -8.03 -5.69 -5.20
N ASN A 6 -8.73 -5.45 -4.09
CA ASN A 6 -9.88 -6.25 -3.70
C ASN A 6 -11.11 -5.37 -3.59
N PHE A 7 -12.16 -5.79 -4.29
CA PHE A 7 -13.49 -5.19 -4.20
C PHE A 7 -14.49 -6.18 -3.65
N ARG A 8 -15.47 -5.68 -2.91
CA ARG A 8 -16.60 -6.43 -2.44
C ARG A 8 -17.87 -5.85 -3.05
N LEU A 9 -18.59 -6.65 -3.81
CA LEU A 9 -19.97 -6.35 -4.15
C LEU A 9 -20.86 -6.88 -3.02
N ASN A 10 -21.47 -5.98 -2.27
CA ASN A 10 -22.40 -6.30 -1.20
C ASN A 10 -23.82 -6.42 -1.75
N ASN A 11 -24.74 -6.96 -0.93
CA ASN A 11 -26.16 -7.08 -1.26
C ASN A 11 -26.40 -7.81 -2.60
N VAL A 12 -25.63 -8.87 -2.85
CA VAL A 12 -25.64 -9.58 -4.16
C VAL A 12 -27.00 -10.13 -4.52
N SER A 13 -27.81 -10.51 -3.52
CA SER A 13 -29.18 -10.96 -3.71
C SER A 13 -30.11 -9.93 -4.38
N ARG A 14 -29.73 -8.63 -4.43
CA ARG A 14 -30.44 -7.59 -5.21
C ARG A 14 -30.19 -7.72 -6.71
N TYR A 15 -29.06 -8.32 -7.10
CA TYR A 15 -28.57 -8.44 -8.46
C TYR A 15 -28.75 -9.88 -8.93
N LYS A 16 -29.97 -10.26 -9.31
CA LYS A 16 -30.34 -11.66 -9.61
C LYS A 16 -29.55 -12.26 -10.77
N ILE A 17 -29.16 -11.45 -11.75
CA ILE A 17 -28.40 -11.92 -12.90
C ILE A 17 -26.94 -12.16 -12.49
N ILE A 18 -26.34 -11.28 -11.68
CA ILE A 18 -25.00 -11.49 -11.12
C ILE A 18 -24.99 -12.68 -10.16
N GLU A 19 -25.96 -12.76 -9.25
CA GLU A 19 -26.10 -13.88 -8.31
C GLU A 19 -26.10 -15.22 -9.06
N SER A 20 -26.94 -15.36 -10.07
CA SER A 20 -27.01 -16.57 -10.91
C SER A 20 -25.73 -16.81 -11.73
N GLN A 21 -25.13 -15.76 -12.32
CA GLN A 21 -23.86 -15.84 -13.07
C GLN A 21 -22.74 -16.49 -12.24
N TYR A 22 -22.59 -16.12 -10.96
CA TYR A 22 -21.50 -16.60 -10.12
C TYR A 22 -21.85 -17.90 -9.36
N GLN A 23 -23.12 -18.25 -9.25
CA GLN A 23 -23.60 -19.53 -8.71
C GLN A 23 -23.39 -20.70 -9.69
N GLN A 24 -23.66 -20.53 -11.00
CA GLN A 24 -23.68 -21.60 -12.01
C GLN A 24 -22.38 -22.42 -12.19
N PHE A 25 -21.23 -21.95 -11.71
CA PHE A 25 -19.94 -22.69 -11.79
C PHE A 25 -19.81 -23.90 -10.83
N GLU A 26 -20.92 -24.43 -10.29
CA GLU A 26 -20.94 -25.65 -9.46
C GLU A 26 -21.06 -26.91 -10.35
N ARG A 27 -19.96 -27.62 -10.57
CA ARG A 27 -19.99 -28.96 -11.22
C ARG A 27 -19.27 -30.06 -10.43
N SER A 28 -19.03 -29.89 -9.13
CA SER A 28 -18.41 -30.96 -8.30
C SER A 28 -19.34 -31.47 -7.21
N ALA A 29 -19.52 -32.80 -7.17
CA ALA A 29 -20.33 -33.57 -6.24
C ALA A 29 -19.90 -33.39 -4.77
N LYS A 30 -20.45 -32.39 -4.09
CA LYS A 30 -20.40 -32.28 -2.63
C LYS A 30 -21.82 -32.29 -2.10
N THR A 31 -22.04 -32.99 -0.97
CA THR A 31 -23.30 -32.94 -0.24
C THR A 31 -23.44 -31.56 0.38
N VAL A 32 -24.40 -30.78 -0.11
CA VAL A 32 -24.69 -29.43 0.37
C VAL A 32 -26.00 -29.52 1.15
N PHE A 33 -25.99 -29.05 2.40
CA PHE A 33 -27.18 -28.94 3.23
C PHE A 33 -27.60 -27.48 3.34
N GLU A 34 -28.90 -27.26 3.51
CA GLU A 34 -29.46 -25.96 3.87
C GLU A 34 -29.65 -25.92 5.38
N VAL A 35 -29.07 -24.92 6.03
CA VAL A 35 -29.17 -24.70 7.48
C VAL A 35 -29.79 -23.33 7.75
N ASP A 36 -30.42 -23.19 8.90
CA ASP A 36 -30.92 -21.93 9.44
C ASP A 36 -29.78 -20.92 9.59
N HIS A 37 -30.07 -19.67 9.25
CA HIS A 37 -29.11 -18.59 9.36
C HIS A 37 -28.66 -18.31 10.79
N ASP A 38 -29.57 -18.44 11.76
CA ASP A 38 -29.34 -17.99 13.13
C ASP A 38 -28.87 -19.14 14.03
N THR A 39 -29.39 -20.37 13.81
CA THR A 39 -29.06 -21.53 14.65
C THR A 39 -27.98 -22.44 14.05
N GLY A 40 -27.79 -22.40 12.73
CA GLY A 40 -26.95 -23.38 12.02
C GLY A 40 -27.54 -24.80 11.98
N GLU A 41 -28.75 -25.00 12.50
CA GLU A 41 -29.46 -26.28 12.43
C GLU A 41 -30.13 -26.44 11.06
N ILE A 42 -30.45 -27.66 10.65
CA ILE A 42 -31.17 -27.88 9.38
C ILE A 42 -32.59 -27.29 9.52
N ALA A 43 -32.90 -26.24 8.75
CA ALA A 43 -34.19 -25.56 8.84
C ALA A 43 -34.77 -25.13 7.48
N ASP A 44 -36.09 -25.00 7.44
CA ASP A 44 -36.84 -24.77 6.19
C ASP A 44 -36.98 -23.30 5.78
N ASN A 45 -36.79 -22.34 6.68
CA ASN A 45 -37.27 -20.96 6.44
C ASN A 45 -36.18 -19.87 6.39
N SER A 46 -34.90 -20.18 6.59
CA SER A 46 -33.79 -19.21 6.41
C SER A 46 -32.52 -19.90 5.87
N LYS A 47 -32.64 -20.49 4.69
CA LYS A 47 -31.67 -21.46 4.15
C LYS A 47 -30.35 -20.80 3.72
N ILE A 48 -29.27 -21.07 4.45
CA ILE A 48 -27.88 -20.89 3.99
C ILE A 48 -27.25 -22.24 3.67
N ARG A 49 -26.50 -22.32 2.57
CA ARG A 49 -25.74 -23.52 2.23
C ARG A 49 -24.56 -23.66 3.19
N ALA A 50 -24.33 -24.84 3.75
CA ALA A 50 -23.20 -25.12 4.63
C ALA A 50 -22.49 -26.45 4.31
N ILE A 51 -21.23 -26.55 4.71
CA ILE A 51 -20.47 -27.80 4.75
C ILE A 51 -20.46 -28.28 6.20
N MET A 52 -21.01 -29.47 6.43
CA MET A 52 -20.89 -30.16 7.70
C MET A 52 -19.64 -31.03 7.69
N HIS A 53 -18.77 -30.83 8.68
CA HIS A 53 -17.57 -31.64 8.89
C HIS A 53 -17.90 -32.79 9.85
N HIS A 54 -18.17 -33.99 9.33
CA HIS A 54 -18.59 -35.16 10.11
C HIS A 54 -17.60 -35.61 11.21
N ASP A 55 -16.35 -35.18 11.13
CA ASP A 55 -15.28 -35.48 12.09
C ASP A 55 -15.25 -34.53 13.28
N SER A 56 -15.81 -33.32 13.14
CA SER A 56 -15.75 -32.27 14.16
C SER A 56 -17.11 -31.70 14.55
N ASP A 57 -18.18 -32.16 13.92
CA ASP A 57 -19.54 -31.60 13.97
C ASP A 57 -19.59 -30.08 13.74
N THR A 58 -18.55 -29.53 13.10
CA THR A 58 -18.50 -28.11 12.77
C THR A 58 -19.24 -27.83 11.48
N ILE A 59 -20.11 -26.83 11.52
CA ILE A 59 -20.88 -26.34 10.37
C ILE A 59 -20.19 -25.07 9.88
N THR A 60 -19.60 -25.14 8.69
CA THR A 60 -18.97 -23.97 8.06
C THR A 60 -19.87 -23.47 6.94
N PRO A 61 -20.27 -22.17 6.94
CA PRO A 61 -21.02 -21.59 5.84
C PRO A 61 -20.32 -21.87 4.50
N LEU A 62 -21.08 -22.33 3.51
CA LEU A 62 -20.54 -22.63 2.20
C LEU A 62 -19.98 -21.33 1.64
N SER A 63 -18.70 -21.36 1.31
CA SER A 63 -18.00 -20.18 0.83
C SER A 63 -17.23 -20.59 -0.42
N LYS A 64 -17.59 -19.97 -1.56
CA LYS A 64 -17.15 -20.45 -2.88
C LYS A 64 -15.96 -19.63 -3.34
N ARG A 65 -14.77 -20.21 -3.32
CA ARG A 65 -13.61 -19.67 -4.03
C ARG A 65 -13.58 -20.25 -5.42
N SER A 66 -13.64 -19.37 -6.41
CA SER A 66 -13.47 -19.76 -7.81
C SER A 66 -12.66 -18.68 -8.50
N SER A 67 -12.31 -18.93 -9.75
CA SER A 67 -11.53 -18.02 -10.55
C SER A 67 -12.25 -17.82 -11.86
N LEU A 68 -12.62 -16.57 -12.17
CA LEU A 68 -13.17 -16.23 -13.47
C LEU A 68 -12.12 -16.57 -14.52
N PHE A 69 -12.44 -17.53 -15.38
CA PHE A 69 -11.63 -17.86 -16.53
C PHE A 69 -11.88 -16.78 -17.59
N ILE A 70 -10.93 -15.85 -17.71
CA ILE A 70 -10.93 -14.85 -18.77
C ILE A 70 -10.29 -15.50 -19.99
N ALA A 71 -10.90 -15.35 -21.18
CA ALA A 71 -10.49 -16.06 -22.39
C ALA A 71 -8.97 -16.01 -22.67
N SER A 72 -8.43 -17.22 -22.93
CA SER A 72 -7.14 -17.65 -23.50
C SER A 72 -5.82 -17.00 -23.08
N SER A 73 -5.80 -16.09 -22.11
CA SER A 73 -4.64 -15.20 -22.04
C SER A 73 -4.27 -14.65 -20.64
N HIS A 74 -5.24 -14.26 -19.82
CA HIS A 74 -4.96 -13.51 -18.60
C HIS A 74 -4.95 -14.37 -17.32
N TYR A 75 -4.18 -13.94 -16.32
CA TYR A 75 -4.23 -14.50 -14.97
C TYR A 75 -5.66 -14.39 -14.40
N ASN A 76 -6.11 -15.42 -13.70
CA ASN A 76 -7.51 -15.54 -13.29
C ASN A 76 -7.89 -14.43 -12.29
N VAL A 77 -9.06 -13.83 -12.45
CA VAL A 77 -9.68 -13.01 -11.41
C VAL A 77 -10.24 -13.95 -10.36
N SER A 78 -9.64 -13.95 -9.17
CA SER A 78 -10.18 -14.75 -8.06
C SER A 78 -11.43 -14.07 -7.55
N TYR A 79 -12.50 -14.84 -7.36
CA TYR A 79 -13.68 -14.37 -6.65
C TYR A 79 -14.08 -15.31 -5.53
N PHE A 80 -14.74 -14.75 -4.53
CA PHE A 80 -15.22 -15.43 -3.35
C PHE A 80 -16.66 -15.04 -3.06
N TYR A 81 -17.60 -15.96 -3.29
CA TYR A 81 -19.01 -15.76 -2.97
C TYR A 81 -19.27 -16.20 -1.52
N ASN A 82 -19.80 -15.30 -0.70
CA ASN A 82 -20.26 -15.58 0.65
C ASN A 82 -21.79 -15.44 0.73
N TYR A 83 -22.49 -16.56 0.89
CA TYR A 83 -23.95 -16.60 0.94
C TYR A 83 -24.51 -15.94 2.21
N SER A 84 -23.97 -16.27 3.39
CA SER A 84 -24.41 -15.69 4.67
C SER A 84 -24.17 -14.19 4.73
N GLY A 85 -23.00 -13.73 4.27
CA GLY A 85 -22.69 -12.29 4.20
C GLY A 85 -23.36 -11.56 3.04
N ASN A 86 -24.04 -12.26 2.12
CA ASN A 86 -24.64 -11.71 0.91
C ASN A 86 -23.69 -10.83 0.08
N PHE A 87 -22.46 -11.31 -0.15
CA PHE A 87 -21.45 -10.56 -0.91
C PHE A 87 -20.57 -11.43 -1.80
N ILE A 88 -19.97 -10.81 -2.82
CA ILE A 88 -18.88 -11.38 -3.63
C ILE A 88 -17.63 -10.51 -3.47
N ASP A 89 -16.54 -11.12 -3.03
CA ASP A 89 -15.21 -10.52 -3.04
C ASP A 89 -14.50 -10.86 -4.35
N PHE A 90 -13.90 -9.86 -5.01
CA PHE A 90 -13.01 -10.01 -6.16
C PHE A 90 -11.59 -9.64 -5.73
N ASN A 91 -10.59 -10.40 -6.18
CA ASN A 91 -9.18 -10.14 -5.91
C ASN A 91 -8.35 -10.44 -7.16
N PHE A 92 -7.61 -9.44 -7.64
CA PHE A 92 -6.70 -9.61 -8.75
C PHE A 92 -5.63 -8.49 -8.80
N ALA A 93 -4.53 -8.78 -9.51
CA ALA A 93 -3.51 -7.79 -9.84
C ALA A 93 -3.89 -7.04 -11.12
N ILE A 94 -4.11 -5.73 -11.03
CA ILE A 94 -4.49 -4.87 -12.16
C ILE A 94 -3.47 -4.98 -13.31
N PRO A 95 -2.14 -4.90 -13.07
CA PRO A 95 -1.18 -5.02 -14.18
C PRO A 95 -1.23 -6.39 -14.87
N LYS A 96 -1.45 -7.49 -14.13
CA LYS A 96 -1.61 -8.82 -14.74
C LYS A 96 -2.89 -8.91 -15.57
N TYR A 97 -3.97 -8.32 -15.08
CA TYR A 97 -5.24 -8.28 -15.80
C TYR A 97 -5.12 -7.45 -17.09
N MET A 98 -4.51 -6.27 -17.02
CA MET A 98 -4.40 -5.35 -18.15
C MET A 98 -3.33 -5.79 -19.16
N TYR A 99 -2.17 -6.19 -18.66
CA TYR A 99 -0.98 -6.39 -19.49
C TYR A 99 -0.49 -7.83 -19.52
N GLY A 100 -1.11 -8.77 -18.80
CA GLY A 100 -0.63 -10.15 -18.72
C GLY A 100 0.66 -10.33 -17.91
N THR A 101 1.22 -9.28 -17.30
CA THR A 101 2.41 -9.36 -16.45
C THR A 101 2.33 -8.35 -15.31
N ASN A 102 2.92 -8.69 -14.15
CA ASN A 102 3.07 -7.74 -13.04
C ASN A 102 4.43 -7.04 -13.06
N ILE A 103 5.30 -7.27 -14.03
CA ILE A 103 6.54 -6.50 -14.16
C ILE A 103 6.19 -5.04 -14.49
N LEU A 104 5.25 -4.86 -15.41
CA LEU A 104 4.62 -3.58 -15.69
C LEU A 104 3.82 -3.10 -14.49
N GLN A 105 3.73 -1.79 -14.33
CA GLN A 105 2.94 -1.13 -13.30
C GLN A 105 1.73 -0.44 -13.91
N PHE A 106 0.64 -0.39 -13.16
CA PHE A 106 -0.54 0.40 -13.52
C PHE A 106 -0.29 1.88 -13.23
N VAL A 107 0.40 2.57 -14.15
CA VAL A 107 0.71 4.02 -14.10
C VAL A 107 0.30 4.70 -15.40
N GLN A 108 -0.07 5.97 -15.32
CA GLN A 108 -0.29 6.81 -16.49
C GLN A 108 1.05 7.33 -17.03
N TYR A 109 1.17 7.41 -18.35
CA TYR A 109 2.36 7.95 -19.03
C TYR A 109 2.66 9.42 -18.69
N PHE A 110 1.61 10.23 -18.45
CA PHE A 110 1.69 11.69 -18.38
C PHE A 110 1.51 12.29 -16.98
N GLY A 111 1.20 11.47 -15.95
CA GLY A 111 0.86 11.97 -14.62
C GLY A 111 1.20 10.98 -13.52
N GLN A 112 2.00 11.43 -12.55
CA GLN A 112 2.40 10.64 -11.38
C GLN A 112 1.65 11.07 -10.12
N ASP A 113 0.92 12.18 -10.18
CA ASP A 113 0.17 12.70 -9.05
C ASP A 113 -1.00 11.79 -8.66
N TYR A 114 -1.46 11.93 -7.42
CA TYR A 114 -2.49 11.08 -6.86
C TYR A 114 -3.84 11.23 -7.61
N GLU A 115 -4.12 12.38 -8.25
CA GLU A 115 -5.37 12.64 -8.98
C GLU A 115 -5.41 11.83 -10.27
N SER A 116 -4.33 11.87 -11.03
CA SER A 116 -4.11 11.08 -12.25
C SER A 116 -4.22 9.58 -11.99
N VAL A 117 -3.58 9.09 -10.92
CA VAL A 117 -3.62 7.67 -10.53
C VAL A 117 -5.03 7.27 -10.08
N PHE A 118 -5.70 8.10 -9.28
CA PHE A 118 -7.06 7.83 -8.82
C PHE A 118 -8.08 7.83 -9.97
N LYS A 119 -7.97 8.78 -10.90
CA LYS A 119 -8.80 8.83 -12.11
C LYS A 119 -8.66 7.55 -12.93
N HIS A 120 -7.44 7.06 -13.13
CA HIS A 120 -7.19 5.79 -13.80
C HIS A 120 -7.78 4.60 -13.06
N LEU A 121 -7.65 4.57 -11.72
CA LEU A 121 -8.29 3.54 -10.91
C LEU A 121 -9.81 3.53 -11.11
N ARG A 122 -10.47 4.70 -11.02
CA ARG A 122 -11.92 4.81 -11.22
C ARG A 122 -12.35 4.31 -12.61
N SER A 123 -11.65 4.75 -13.66
CA SER A 123 -11.92 4.30 -15.04
C SER A 123 -11.74 2.79 -15.19
N PHE A 124 -10.70 2.23 -14.57
CA PHE A 124 -10.47 0.79 -14.55
C PHE A 124 -11.61 0.05 -13.86
N VAL A 125 -12.02 0.47 -12.66
CA VAL A 125 -13.13 -0.17 -11.92
C VAL A 125 -14.43 -0.12 -12.71
N ALA A 126 -14.76 1.04 -13.27
CA ALA A 126 -15.97 1.19 -14.09
C ALA A 126 -15.95 0.27 -15.32
N SER A 127 -14.80 0.18 -16.00
CA SER A 127 -14.62 -0.70 -17.15
C SER A 127 -14.68 -2.18 -16.76
N PHE A 128 -14.11 -2.54 -15.61
CA PHE A 128 -14.15 -3.89 -15.08
C PHE A 128 -15.60 -4.32 -14.77
N VAL A 129 -16.34 -3.49 -14.03
CA VAL A 129 -17.76 -3.72 -13.71
C VAL A 129 -18.57 -3.89 -14.97
N LYS A 130 -18.46 -2.96 -15.93
CA LYS A 130 -19.18 -3.02 -17.21
C LYS A 130 -18.86 -4.30 -18.01
N LYS A 131 -17.63 -4.78 -17.94
CA LYS A 131 -17.19 -5.96 -18.71
C LYS A 131 -17.62 -7.28 -18.08
N HIS A 132 -17.61 -7.39 -16.75
CA HIS A 132 -17.80 -8.67 -16.07
C HIS A 132 -19.17 -8.86 -15.44
N PHE A 133 -19.93 -7.77 -15.23
CA PHE A 133 -21.27 -7.85 -14.64
C PHE A 133 -22.31 -7.73 -15.73
N LEU A 134 -23.21 -8.71 -15.79
CA LEU A 134 -24.27 -8.81 -16.80
C LEU A 134 -25.42 -7.81 -16.57
N GLU A 135 -25.47 -7.17 -15.41
CA GLU A 135 -26.43 -6.12 -15.08
C GLU A 135 -25.73 -4.93 -14.41
N THR A 136 -26.38 -3.77 -14.44
CA THR A 136 -25.87 -2.55 -13.80
C THR A 136 -25.97 -2.66 -12.28
N ILE A 137 -24.89 -2.33 -11.59
CA ILE A 137 -24.85 -2.30 -10.12
C ILE A 137 -24.95 -0.88 -9.57
N ASP A 138 -25.39 -0.75 -8.32
CA ASP A 138 -25.18 0.47 -7.53
C ASP A 138 -23.75 0.47 -6.96
N TYR A 139 -22.97 1.50 -7.26
CA TYR A 139 -21.59 1.63 -6.77
C TYR A 139 -21.52 1.82 -5.24
N LYS A 140 -22.64 2.12 -4.57
CA LYS A 140 -22.74 2.07 -3.10
C LYS A 140 -22.61 0.66 -2.54
N ASP A 141 -22.93 -0.36 -3.34
CA ASP A 141 -22.72 -1.75 -2.95
C ASP A 141 -21.29 -2.22 -3.23
N LEU A 142 -20.52 -1.47 -4.02
CA LEU A 142 -19.13 -1.79 -4.37
C LEU A 142 -18.14 -1.16 -3.39
N GLU A 143 -17.60 -1.95 -2.48
CA GLU A 143 -16.66 -1.55 -1.43
C GLU A 143 -15.21 -1.90 -1.78
N LEU A 144 -14.27 -0.98 -1.53
CA LEU A 144 -12.85 -1.28 -1.51
C LEU A 144 -12.46 -1.94 -0.19
N THR A 145 -12.02 -3.19 -0.22
CA THR A 145 -11.59 -3.92 1.00
C THR A 145 -10.07 -3.96 1.15
N ARG A 146 -9.33 -3.90 0.03
CA ARG A 146 -7.87 -3.86 -0.01
C ARG A 146 -7.36 -3.12 -1.24
N LEU A 147 -6.29 -2.35 -1.06
CA LEU A 147 -5.55 -1.72 -2.14
C LEU A 147 -4.05 -1.90 -1.91
N ASP A 148 -3.32 -2.34 -2.93
CA ASP A 148 -1.88 -2.44 -2.89
C ASP A 148 -1.27 -1.38 -3.81
N LEU A 149 -0.56 -0.41 -3.22
CA LEU A 149 0.24 0.55 -3.96
C LEU A 149 1.66 0.02 -4.13
N CYS A 150 2.26 0.22 -5.30
CA CYS A 150 3.59 -0.22 -5.64
C CYS A 150 4.39 0.81 -6.44
N TYR A 151 5.72 0.71 -6.34
CA TYR A 151 6.69 1.47 -7.11
C TYR A 151 7.85 0.56 -7.52
N ASN A 152 8.19 0.52 -8.82
CA ASN A 152 9.37 -0.17 -9.33
C ASN A 152 10.52 0.84 -9.38
N GLN A 153 11.52 0.63 -8.54
CA GLN A 153 12.78 1.34 -8.63
C GLN A 153 13.73 0.55 -9.54
N PHE A 154 14.29 1.21 -10.55
CA PHE A 154 15.19 0.60 -11.52
C PHE A 154 16.65 0.82 -11.13
N PHE A 155 17.47 -0.17 -11.46
CA PHE A 155 18.91 -0.15 -11.26
C PHE A 155 19.62 -0.46 -12.58
N ASN A 156 20.92 -0.19 -12.65
CA ASN A 156 21.69 -0.50 -13.85
C ASN A 156 21.83 -2.02 -14.06
N SER A 157 21.93 -2.77 -12.96
CA SER A 157 22.13 -4.21 -12.97
C SER A 157 21.39 -4.92 -11.83
N LYS A 158 21.29 -6.25 -11.94
CA LYS A 158 20.82 -7.13 -10.85
C LYS A 158 21.67 -7.06 -9.61
N TYR A 159 22.98 -6.97 -9.82
CA TYR A 159 23.93 -6.86 -8.73
C TYR A 159 23.67 -5.60 -7.91
N ASP A 160 23.47 -4.45 -8.57
CA ASP A 160 23.18 -3.18 -7.89
C ASP A 160 21.86 -3.25 -7.12
N ALA A 161 20.80 -3.77 -7.74
CA ALA A 161 19.51 -3.93 -7.07
C ALA A 161 19.63 -4.81 -5.81
N MET A 162 20.33 -5.95 -5.90
CA MET A 162 20.50 -6.87 -4.77
C MET A 162 21.41 -6.29 -3.67
N LYS A 163 22.50 -5.60 -4.05
CA LYS A 163 23.40 -4.93 -3.11
C LYS A 163 22.69 -3.79 -2.38
N TYR A 164 21.88 -2.99 -3.09
CA TYR A 164 21.05 -1.95 -2.49
C TYR A 164 20.05 -2.53 -1.48
N LEU A 165 19.37 -3.63 -1.84
CA LEU A 165 18.44 -4.31 -0.95
C LEU A 165 19.13 -4.88 0.31
N ALA A 166 20.37 -5.36 0.19
CA ALA A 166 21.16 -5.84 1.33
C ALA A 166 21.45 -4.70 2.33
N GLU A 167 21.87 -3.54 1.83
CA GLU A 167 22.08 -2.34 2.66
C GLU A 167 20.80 -1.85 3.35
N GLN A 168 19.66 -1.90 2.65
CA GLN A 168 18.35 -1.56 3.23
C GLN A 168 17.97 -2.48 4.40
N LYS A 169 18.27 -3.78 4.28
CA LYS A 169 18.03 -4.75 5.37
C LYS A 169 18.86 -4.44 6.60
N GLU A 170 20.13 -4.07 6.42
CA GLU A 170 21.00 -3.69 7.54
C GLU A 170 20.52 -2.42 8.25
N LEU A 171 20.02 -1.44 7.49
CA LEU A 171 19.36 -0.27 8.07
C LEU A 171 18.13 -0.67 8.90
N MET A 172 17.29 -1.56 8.39
CA MET A 172 16.08 -2.02 9.09
C MET A 172 16.35 -2.84 10.34
N LYS A 173 17.38 -3.70 10.35
CA LYS A 173 17.76 -4.46 11.55
C LYS A 173 17.99 -3.54 12.76
N LYS A 174 18.44 -2.29 12.54
CA LYS A 174 18.60 -1.30 13.61
C LYS A 174 17.26 -0.77 14.14
N HIS A 175 16.28 -0.53 13.26
CA HIS A 175 14.95 -0.04 13.65
C HIS A 175 14.05 -1.13 14.23
N ALA A 176 14.14 -2.37 13.74
CA ALA A 176 13.27 -3.47 14.16
C ALA A 176 13.45 -3.83 15.64
N ARG A 177 14.65 -3.62 16.21
CA ARG A 177 14.96 -3.92 17.63
C ARG A 177 14.08 -3.16 18.63
N SER A 178 13.41 -2.07 18.22
CA SER A 178 12.54 -1.29 19.11
C SER A 178 11.06 -1.66 19.03
N THR A 179 10.64 -2.46 18.06
CA THR A 179 9.21 -2.75 17.84
C THR A 179 8.93 -4.24 17.95
N LYS A 180 7.91 -4.63 18.73
CA LYS A 180 7.37 -6.01 18.83
C LYS A 180 6.79 -6.57 17.51
N ASN A 181 7.05 -5.93 16.37
CA ASN A 181 6.45 -6.30 15.09
C ASN A 181 7.25 -7.41 14.41
N ASP A 182 6.55 -8.27 13.68
CA ASP A 182 7.10 -9.41 12.93
C ASP A 182 7.92 -8.91 11.73
N TYR A 183 9.15 -8.53 12.00
CA TYR A 183 10.15 -8.27 10.98
C TYR A 183 10.62 -9.59 10.37
N ARG A 184 10.46 -9.75 9.06
CA ARG A 184 10.98 -10.92 8.32
C ARG A 184 11.92 -10.44 7.23
N SER A 185 13.18 -10.83 7.36
CA SER A 185 14.19 -10.61 6.33
C SER A 185 14.38 -11.93 5.58
N TYR A 186 14.06 -11.94 4.29
CA TYR A 186 14.38 -13.05 3.40
C TYR A 186 15.62 -12.69 2.59
N GLU A 187 16.22 -13.64 1.88
CA GLU A 187 17.37 -13.38 1.02
C GLU A 187 17.07 -12.33 -0.06
N THR A 188 15.87 -12.35 -0.64
CA THR A 188 15.50 -11.49 -1.78
C THR A 188 14.39 -10.49 -1.47
N SER A 189 14.03 -10.35 -0.19
CA SER A 189 13.01 -9.39 0.22
C SER A 189 13.13 -8.95 1.68
N LEU A 190 12.51 -7.82 1.94
CA LEU A 190 12.29 -7.19 3.22
C LEU A 190 10.79 -7.10 3.42
N MET A 191 10.26 -7.59 4.54
CA MET A 191 8.83 -7.55 4.82
C MET A 191 8.56 -7.09 6.24
N TYR A 192 7.67 -6.10 6.33
CA TYR A 192 7.14 -5.57 7.58
C TYR A 192 5.61 -5.73 7.55
N THR A 193 5.06 -6.44 8.53
CA THR A 193 3.62 -6.71 8.59
C THR A 193 3.05 -6.25 9.92
N THR A 194 1.92 -5.57 9.85
CA THR A 194 1.08 -5.21 10.99
C THR A 194 -0.33 -5.73 10.77
N LYS A 195 -1.19 -5.64 11.79
CA LYS A 195 -2.62 -5.93 11.64
C LYS A 195 -3.31 -5.02 10.59
N ARG A 196 -2.76 -3.82 10.33
CA ARG A 196 -3.39 -2.80 9.49
C ARG A 196 -2.87 -2.79 8.06
N TYR A 197 -1.57 -2.90 7.87
CA TYR A 197 -0.93 -2.88 6.56
C TYR A 197 0.27 -3.83 6.51
N SER A 198 0.75 -4.13 5.32
CA SER A 198 2.08 -4.72 5.12
C SER A 198 2.87 -3.89 4.14
N PHE A 199 4.17 -3.78 4.39
CA PHE A 199 5.13 -3.13 3.50
C PHE A 199 6.19 -4.15 3.10
N LYS A 200 6.53 -4.18 1.81
CA LYS A 200 7.55 -5.06 1.26
C LYS A 200 8.48 -4.29 0.35
N ILE A 201 9.75 -4.66 0.38
CA ILE A 201 10.73 -4.35 -0.65
C ILE A 201 11.27 -5.66 -1.14
N TYR A 202 11.18 -5.95 -2.44
CA TYR A 202 11.64 -7.22 -2.97
C TYR A 202 12.25 -7.09 -4.35
N HIS A 203 13.22 -7.97 -4.62
CA HIS A 203 13.83 -8.05 -5.93
C HIS A 203 12.88 -8.73 -6.92
N LYS A 204 12.37 -7.96 -7.88
CA LYS A 204 11.30 -8.39 -8.78
C LYS A 204 11.74 -9.52 -9.70
N GLY A 205 12.99 -9.51 -10.16
CA GLY A 205 13.50 -10.55 -11.05
C GLY A 205 13.60 -11.93 -10.43
N THR A 206 13.90 -12.01 -9.13
CA THR A 206 13.88 -13.30 -8.42
C THR A 206 12.45 -13.81 -8.23
N GLU A 207 11.51 -12.93 -7.90
CA GLU A 207 10.09 -13.27 -7.76
C GLU A 207 9.48 -13.72 -9.09
N PHE A 208 9.73 -12.95 -10.16
CA PHE A 208 9.30 -13.25 -11.52
C PHE A 208 9.81 -14.62 -11.97
N ARG A 209 11.11 -14.89 -11.82
CA ARG A 209 11.72 -16.17 -12.20
C ARG A 209 11.07 -17.37 -11.50
N LYS A 210 10.76 -17.21 -10.21
CA LYS A 210 10.21 -18.27 -9.37
C LYS A 210 8.75 -18.58 -9.71
N HIS A 211 7.95 -17.55 -9.97
CA HIS A 211 6.51 -17.67 -10.08
C HIS A 211 6.02 -17.38 -11.51
N ASP A 212 6.12 -16.13 -11.93
CA ASP A 212 5.43 -15.62 -13.12
C ASP A 212 6.06 -16.07 -14.44
N ARG A 213 7.37 -16.32 -14.49
CA ARG A 213 8.08 -16.79 -15.70
C ARG A 213 7.50 -18.11 -16.20
N LYS A 214 7.23 -19.05 -15.29
CA LYS A 214 6.69 -20.38 -15.61
C LYS A 214 5.27 -20.29 -16.13
N GLU A 215 4.46 -19.41 -15.55
CA GLU A 215 3.07 -19.23 -15.96
C GLU A 215 2.98 -18.48 -17.30
N LEU A 216 3.81 -17.47 -17.51
CA LEU A 216 3.92 -16.81 -18.81
C LEU A 216 4.41 -17.77 -19.89
N ALA A 217 5.37 -18.64 -19.63
CA ALA A 217 5.83 -19.63 -20.61
C ALA A 217 4.71 -20.57 -21.10
N LYS A 218 3.70 -20.84 -20.27
CA LYS A 218 2.55 -21.70 -20.63
C LYS A 218 1.49 -20.97 -21.45
N LYS A 219 1.19 -19.70 -21.13
CA LYS A 219 0.04 -18.98 -21.69
C LYS A 219 0.41 -17.86 -22.67
N ASN A 220 1.60 -17.28 -22.51
CA ASN A 220 2.15 -16.06 -23.14
C ASN A 220 1.18 -15.29 -24.06
N PRO A 221 0.12 -14.69 -23.50
CA PRO A 221 -0.98 -14.15 -24.30
C PRO A 221 -0.61 -13.00 -25.22
N THR A 222 0.28 -12.17 -24.71
CA THR A 222 0.69 -10.89 -25.29
C THR A 222 1.91 -11.07 -26.18
N GLY A 223 2.44 -12.29 -26.29
CA GLY A 223 3.64 -12.59 -27.08
C GLY A 223 4.90 -11.91 -26.54
N TYR A 224 4.99 -11.65 -25.24
CA TYR A 224 6.19 -11.05 -24.67
C TYR A 224 7.40 -11.98 -24.83
N GLN A 225 8.57 -11.39 -25.11
CA GLN A 225 9.84 -12.09 -24.98
C GLN A 225 10.16 -12.22 -23.48
N ILE A 226 10.06 -13.45 -22.98
CA ILE A 226 10.15 -13.76 -21.54
C ILE A 226 11.53 -13.40 -20.98
N GLU A 227 12.57 -13.58 -21.80
CA GLU A 227 13.96 -13.24 -21.50
C GLU A 227 14.11 -11.74 -21.27
N ASN A 228 13.57 -10.90 -22.16
CA ASN A 228 13.60 -9.45 -21.98
C ASN A 228 12.86 -9.02 -20.72
N LEU A 229 11.71 -9.64 -20.42
CA LEU A 229 10.98 -9.40 -19.18
C LEU A 229 11.82 -9.79 -17.95
N GLN A 230 12.52 -10.92 -18.01
CA GLN A 230 13.44 -11.35 -16.96
C GLN A 230 14.57 -10.32 -16.78
N ASP A 231 15.23 -9.88 -17.84
CA ASP A 231 16.36 -8.93 -17.80
C ASP A 231 15.94 -7.57 -17.23
N ILE A 232 14.74 -7.09 -17.59
CA ILE A 232 14.20 -5.86 -17.01
C ILE A 232 13.85 -6.08 -15.53
N SER A 233 13.16 -7.18 -15.20
CA SER A 233 12.76 -7.46 -13.82
C SER A 233 13.95 -7.69 -12.88
N ASP A 234 15.05 -8.25 -13.39
CA ASP A 234 16.31 -8.43 -12.67
C ASP A 234 16.98 -7.10 -12.31
N ARG A 235 16.52 -5.97 -12.84
CA ARG A 235 16.99 -4.62 -12.47
C ARG A 235 16.04 -3.88 -11.54
N ILE A 236 15.00 -4.53 -11.02
CA ILE A 236 13.93 -3.85 -10.28
C ILE A 236 13.92 -4.28 -8.80
N LEU A 237 13.93 -3.28 -7.91
CA LEU A 237 13.37 -3.43 -6.57
C LEU A 237 11.95 -2.87 -6.54
N ARG A 238 10.99 -3.69 -6.14
CA ARG A 238 9.61 -3.25 -5.96
C ARG A 238 9.33 -2.91 -4.51
N TYR A 239 8.84 -1.70 -4.29
CA TYR A 239 8.21 -1.25 -3.06
C TYR A 239 6.72 -1.53 -3.17
N GLU A 240 6.11 -2.12 -2.14
CA GLU A 240 4.70 -2.47 -2.12
C GLU A 240 4.13 -2.21 -0.72
N VAL A 241 3.05 -1.42 -0.63
CA VAL A 241 2.25 -1.27 0.59
C VAL A 241 0.86 -1.82 0.34
N THR A 242 0.50 -2.84 1.10
CA THR A 242 -0.86 -3.39 1.16
C THR A 242 -1.67 -2.65 2.23
N PHE A 243 -2.66 -1.88 1.80
CA PHE A 243 -3.64 -1.24 2.66
C PHE A 243 -4.82 -2.18 2.86
N ARG A 244 -5.04 -2.63 4.10
CA ARG A 244 -6.26 -3.34 4.49
C ARG A 244 -7.28 -2.32 5.01
N LYS A 245 -8.56 -2.70 5.01
CA LYS A 245 -9.67 -1.91 5.57
C LYS A 245 -9.32 -1.18 6.88
N SER A 246 -8.67 -1.86 7.83
CA SER A 246 -8.27 -1.28 9.11
C SER A 246 -7.21 -0.18 9.04
N GLN A 247 -6.32 -0.18 8.03
CA GLN A 247 -5.41 0.94 7.79
C GLN A 247 -6.13 2.13 7.14
N ILE A 248 -7.04 1.86 6.19
CA ILE A 248 -7.81 2.92 5.52
C ILE A 248 -8.66 3.66 6.55
N ASN A 249 -9.38 2.93 7.42
CA ASN A 249 -10.11 3.50 8.56
C ASN A 249 -9.20 4.36 9.44
N TYR A 250 -8.04 3.83 9.85
CA TYR A 250 -7.12 4.55 10.73
C TYR A 250 -6.61 5.86 10.11
N LEU A 251 -6.25 5.85 8.83
CA LEU A 251 -5.78 7.05 8.14
C LEU A 251 -6.91 8.08 7.97
N PHE A 252 -8.12 7.60 7.64
CA PHE A 252 -9.30 8.45 7.56
C PHE A 252 -9.61 9.11 8.90
N GLU A 253 -9.74 8.34 9.98
CA GLU A 253 -9.99 8.81 11.36
C GLU A 253 -8.96 9.84 11.86
N LYS A 254 -7.70 9.74 11.40
CA LYS A 254 -6.62 10.66 11.77
C LYS A 254 -6.52 11.90 10.89
N SER A 255 -7.29 11.97 9.82
CA SER A 255 -7.27 13.09 8.88
C SER A 255 -8.30 14.15 9.25
N ASP A 256 -8.06 15.38 8.80
CA ASP A 256 -9.05 16.46 8.92
C ASP A 256 -10.36 16.17 8.16
N LEU A 257 -10.34 15.20 7.23
CA LEU A 257 -11.55 14.76 6.53
C LEU A 257 -12.55 14.15 7.52
N HIS A 258 -12.10 13.37 8.49
CA HIS A 258 -12.99 12.78 9.49
C HIS A 258 -13.80 13.86 10.21
N ASN A 259 -13.15 14.97 10.58
CA ASN A 259 -13.84 16.10 11.22
C ASN A 259 -14.86 16.78 10.29
N ARG A 260 -14.66 16.73 8.96
CA ARG A 260 -15.61 17.27 7.96
C ARG A 260 -16.81 16.36 7.72
N TYR A 261 -16.66 15.05 7.85
CA TYR A 261 -17.76 14.07 7.72
C TYR A 261 -18.51 13.84 9.03
N VAL A 262 -17.88 14.13 10.18
CA VAL A 262 -18.42 13.92 11.52
C VAL A 262 -18.71 15.24 12.31
N PRO A 263 -19.07 16.40 11.71
CA PRO A 263 -19.34 17.62 12.49
C PRO A 263 -20.51 17.46 13.48
N GLU A 264 -21.55 16.72 13.10
CA GLU A 264 -22.75 16.57 13.94
C GLU A 264 -22.50 15.69 15.18
N LEU A 265 -21.67 14.64 15.04
CA LEU A 265 -21.28 13.74 16.15
C LEU A 265 -20.24 14.39 17.07
N ALA A 266 -19.33 15.22 16.55
CA ALA A 266 -18.37 15.97 17.36
C ALA A 266 -19.05 17.09 18.16
N ASN A 267 -20.03 17.79 17.57
CA ASN A 267 -20.85 18.79 18.27
C ASN A 267 -21.85 18.15 19.24
N ALA A 268 -22.28 16.92 19.00
CA ALA A 268 -23.08 16.11 19.95
C ALA A 268 -22.31 15.78 21.25
N ASN A 269 -21.00 15.61 21.19
CA ASN A 269 -20.20 15.23 22.36
C ASN A 269 -20.01 16.35 23.41
N SER A 270 -20.24 17.62 23.08
CA SER A 270 -20.11 18.72 24.06
C SER A 270 -21.45 19.10 24.73
N HIS A 271 -22.60 18.80 24.13
CA HIS A 271 -23.92 19.23 24.64
C HIS A 271 -25.05 18.17 24.55
N SER A 272 -24.81 16.93 24.08
CA SER A 272 -25.90 16.01 23.70
C SER A 272 -25.84 14.57 24.25
N TRP A 273 -25.28 14.35 25.43
CA TRP A 273 -25.65 13.16 26.23
C TRP A 273 -27.19 13.08 26.41
N ALA A 274 -27.88 14.22 26.40
CA ALA A 274 -29.35 14.31 26.42
C ALA A 274 -30.04 13.85 25.11
N LYS A 275 -29.40 13.98 23.93
CA LYS A 275 -29.96 13.51 22.65
C LYS A 275 -29.69 12.02 22.38
N MET A 276 -28.65 11.44 22.98
CA MET A 276 -28.41 9.98 22.95
C MET A 276 -29.47 9.17 23.72
N LYS A 277 -30.41 9.82 24.43
CA LYS A 277 -31.59 9.16 24.99
C LYS A 277 -32.70 8.89 23.97
N ASN A 278 -32.66 9.47 22.77
CA ASN A 278 -33.58 9.09 21.69
C ASN A 278 -33.05 7.81 21.01
N PRO A 279 -33.75 6.66 21.12
CA PRO A 279 -33.30 5.40 20.54
C PRO A 279 -33.12 5.45 19.02
N GLU A 280 -33.94 6.23 18.31
CA GLU A 280 -33.86 6.37 16.84
C GLU A 280 -32.58 7.08 16.42
N TYR A 281 -32.21 8.15 17.13
CA TYR A 281 -30.98 8.89 16.87
C TYR A 281 -29.74 8.03 17.19
N TYR A 282 -29.78 7.28 18.30
CA TYR A 282 -28.70 6.34 18.63
C TYR A 282 -28.55 5.25 17.56
N ALA A 283 -29.65 4.66 17.09
CA ALA A 283 -29.64 3.67 16.02
C ALA A 283 -29.04 4.26 14.72
N LEU A 284 -29.43 5.49 14.37
CA LEU A 284 -28.87 6.21 13.22
C LEU A 284 -27.35 6.42 13.34
N CYS A 285 -26.87 6.84 14.52
CA CYS A 285 -25.44 7.02 14.78
C CYS A 285 -24.68 5.69 14.72
N MET A 286 -25.24 4.61 15.27
CA MET A 286 -24.61 3.29 15.22
C MET A 286 -24.55 2.75 13.79
N GLU A 287 -25.63 2.93 13.01
CA GLU A 287 -25.67 2.60 11.60
C GLU A 287 -24.62 3.41 10.81
N PHE A 288 -24.48 4.71 11.10
CA PHE A 288 -23.41 5.54 10.52
C PHE A 288 -22.02 5.05 10.92
N VAL A 289 -21.78 4.72 12.19
CA VAL A 289 -20.47 4.20 12.66
C VAL A 289 -20.14 2.85 12.02
N GLU A 290 -21.15 2.02 11.75
CA GLU A 290 -20.97 0.75 11.05
C GLU A 290 -20.69 0.97 9.57
N GLN A 291 -21.48 1.81 8.91
CA GLN A 291 -21.39 2.09 7.48
C GLN A 291 -20.19 2.96 7.11
N SER A 292 -19.74 3.87 7.99
CA SER A 292 -18.53 4.69 7.82
C SER A 292 -17.24 3.88 7.80
N LYS A 293 -17.29 2.61 8.20
CA LYS A 293 -16.16 1.69 8.06
C LYS A 293 -16.04 1.13 6.66
N ARG A 294 -17.03 1.32 5.78
CA ARG A 294 -17.03 0.84 4.39
C ARG A 294 -16.60 1.98 3.49
N PHE A 295 -15.65 1.73 2.59
CA PHE A 295 -15.18 2.71 1.60
C PHE A 295 -15.73 2.34 0.23
N VAL A 296 -16.86 2.92 -0.15
CA VAL A 296 -17.59 2.54 -1.38
C VAL A 296 -17.23 3.43 -2.57
N PHE A 297 -17.31 2.92 -3.80
CA PHE A 297 -16.95 3.66 -5.03
C PHE A 297 -18.03 4.66 -5.52
N ALA A 298 -19.00 5.00 -4.67
CA ALA A 298 -20.11 5.87 -5.05
C ALA A 298 -19.63 7.23 -5.61
N ASN A 299 -20.35 7.74 -6.61
CA ASN A 299 -19.98 8.96 -7.30
C ASN A 299 -20.31 10.19 -6.42
N VAL A 300 -19.28 10.92 -5.97
CA VAL A 300 -19.43 12.06 -5.04
C VAL A 300 -19.75 13.36 -5.78
N ASP A 301 -19.67 13.36 -7.12
CA ASP A 301 -19.69 14.59 -7.93
C ASP A 301 -21.01 15.40 -7.86
N ASN A 302 -22.04 14.95 -7.12
CA ASN A 302 -23.34 15.62 -7.11
C ASN A 302 -24.23 15.40 -5.87
N ILE A 303 -23.69 15.01 -4.71
CA ILE A 303 -24.55 14.63 -3.58
C ILE A 303 -24.10 15.29 -2.28
N ASP A 304 -25.04 15.99 -1.64
CA ASP A 304 -24.88 16.56 -0.31
C ASP A 304 -24.44 15.45 0.66
N ALA A 305 -23.28 15.66 1.29
CA ALA A 305 -22.64 14.72 2.23
C ALA A 305 -23.54 14.34 3.43
N VAL A 306 -24.64 15.07 3.63
CA VAL A 306 -25.63 14.88 4.69
C VAL A 306 -26.54 13.67 4.42
N GLU A 307 -26.79 13.30 3.15
CA GLU A 307 -27.69 12.18 2.85
C GLU A 307 -27.04 10.80 2.98
N PHE A 308 -25.70 10.71 2.94
CA PHE A 308 -25.02 9.41 3.01
C PHE A 308 -24.52 9.05 4.39
N LYS A 309 -25.09 7.96 4.90
CA LYS A 309 -24.57 7.21 6.05
C LYS A 309 -23.23 6.49 5.80
N MET A 310 -22.65 6.61 4.60
CA MET A 310 -21.50 5.83 4.12
C MET A 310 -20.31 6.72 3.78
N VAL A 311 -19.10 6.25 4.09
CA VAL A 311 -17.85 6.90 3.65
C VAL A 311 -17.51 6.41 2.24
N THR A 312 -17.24 7.34 1.32
CA THR A 312 -16.84 6.99 -0.04
C THR A 312 -15.33 6.83 -0.14
N PHE A 313 -14.87 5.92 -1.00
CA PHE A 313 -13.49 5.87 -1.43
C PHE A 313 -13.25 6.95 -2.48
N ASP A 314 -13.08 8.19 -2.01
CA ASP A 314 -12.90 9.37 -2.85
C ASP A 314 -11.42 9.70 -3.09
N LEU A 315 -11.19 10.82 -3.81
CA LEU A 315 -9.85 11.32 -4.11
C LEU A 315 -9.06 11.68 -2.83
N ASN A 316 -9.74 12.18 -1.79
CA ASN A 316 -9.08 12.60 -0.56
C ASN A 316 -8.61 11.39 0.25
N VAL A 317 -9.44 10.34 0.38
CA VAL A 317 -9.02 9.07 1.00
C VAL A 317 -7.87 8.46 0.21
N PHE A 318 -7.94 8.44 -1.12
CA PHE A 318 -6.84 7.95 -1.95
C PHE A 318 -5.55 8.74 -1.73
N LYS A 319 -5.62 10.08 -1.64
CA LYS A 319 -4.47 10.94 -1.32
C LYS A 319 -3.81 10.56 0.01
N LEU A 320 -4.59 10.26 1.06
CA LEU A 320 -4.03 9.81 2.34
C LEU A 320 -3.23 8.50 2.19
N LEU A 321 -3.73 7.55 1.40
CA LEU A 321 -3.02 6.29 1.12
C LEU A 321 -1.75 6.54 0.30
N TYR A 322 -1.85 7.43 -0.70
CA TYR A 322 -0.74 7.82 -1.56
C TYR A 322 0.39 8.50 -0.77
N ASP A 323 0.05 9.46 0.09
CA ASP A 323 1.02 10.16 0.95
C ASP A 323 1.68 9.19 1.93
N PHE A 324 0.88 8.31 2.56
CA PHE A 324 1.43 7.26 3.44
C PHE A 324 2.38 6.33 2.69
N PHE A 325 2.04 5.93 1.47
CA PHE A 325 2.89 5.08 0.63
C PHE A 325 4.25 5.75 0.40
N TRP A 326 4.26 7.00 -0.08
CA TRP A 326 5.53 7.68 -0.38
C TRP A 326 6.33 8.00 0.87
N GLN A 327 5.71 8.42 1.97
CA GLN A 327 6.40 8.56 3.26
C GLN A 327 7.07 7.24 3.67
N THR A 328 6.39 6.11 3.45
CA THR A 328 6.95 4.78 3.70
C THR A 328 8.12 4.50 2.75
N VAL A 329 7.99 4.73 1.44
CA VAL A 329 9.08 4.54 0.47
C VAL A 329 10.30 5.37 0.84
N PHE A 330 10.14 6.68 1.09
CA PHE A 330 11.23 7.59 1.44
C PHE A 330 11.93 7.19 2.74
N LYS A 331 11.19 6.67 3.71
CA LYS A 331 11.78 6.16 4.96
C LYS A 331 12.75 5.00 4.72
N TYR A 332 12.53 4.19 3.68
CA TYR A 332 13.37 3.03 3.40
C TYR A 332 14.34 3.23 2.23
N GLN A 333 14.37 4.39 1.59
CA GLN A 333 15.43 4.73 0.66
C GLN A 333 16.76 4.87 1.39
N LEU A 334 17.82 4.31 0.80
CA LEU A 334 19.17 4.60 1.27
C LEU A 334 19.49 6.05 0.93
N ARG A 335 19.93 6.78 1.95
CA ARG A 335 20.54 8.10 1.76
C ARG A 335 22.01 7.88 1.46
N GLN A 336 22.47 8.40 0.33
CA GLN A 336 23.88 8.43 0.01
C GLN A 336 24.57 9.37 0.99
N LYS A 337 25.68 8.92 1.59
CA LYS A 337 26.53 9.83 2.35
C LYS A 337 27.02 10.92 1.42
N MET A 338 26.84 12.16 1.86
CA MET A 338 27.42 13.30 1.17
C MET A 338 28.94 13.16 1.06
N SER A 339 29.48 13.64 -0.05
CA SER A 339 30.93 13.78 -0.18
C SER A 339 31.44 14.80 0.84
N VAL A 340 32.69 14.66 1.28
CA VAL A 340 33.31 15.61 2.22
C VAL A 340 33.26 17.04 1.67
N TYR A 341 33.41 17.18 0.36
CA TYR A 341 33.27 18.45 -0.35
C TYR A 341 31.86 19.05 -0.19
N ASP A 342 30.81 18.26 -0.43
CA ASP A 342 29.43 18.73 -0.28
C ASP A 342 29.11 19.10 1.17
N VAL A 343 29.69 18.38 2.14
CA VAL A 343 29.55 18.68 3.56
C VAL A 343 30.17 20.03 3.88
N ILE A 344 31.40 20.28 3.41
CA ILE A 344 32.09 21.56 3.56
C ILE A 344 31.25 22.69 2.94
N LYS A 345 30.74 22.48 1.73
CA LYS A 345 29.90 23.46 1.02
C LYS A 345 28.62 23.78 1.79
N GLN A 346 27.94 22.79 2.37
CA GLN A 346 26.76 23.03 3.20
C GLN A 346 27.09 23.75 4.51
N ILE A 347 28.23 23.42 5.15
CA ILE A 347 28.70 24.14 6.35
C ILE A 347 28.93 25.62 6.02
N ASP A 348 29.56 25.90 4.88
CA ASP A 348 29.85 27.26 4.45
C ASP A 348 28.55 28.03 4.15
N ALA A 349 27.62 27.45 3.40
CA ALA A 349 26.31 28.06 3.15
C ALA A 349 25.53 28.37 4.44
N LYS A 350 25.57 27.48 5.45
CA LYS A 350 24.93 27.75 6.75
C LYS A 350 25.63 28.83 7.55
N ASN A 351 26.96 28.87 7.52
CA ASN A 351 27.73 29.92 8.18
C ASN A 351 27.51 31.28 7.50
N GLU A 352 27.31 31.34 6.18
CA GLU A 352 26.93 32.60 5.51
C GLU A 352 25.55 33.11 5.97
N ILE A 353 24.56 32.21 6.11
CA ILE A 353 23.24 32.57 6.67
C ILE A 353 23.38 33.07 8.11
N ARG A 354 24.23 32.41 8.90
CA ARG A 354 24.57 32.83 10.26
C ARG A 354 25.14 34.24 10.28
N ASP A 355 26.12 34.54 9.43
CA ASP A 355 26.82 35.82 9.43
C ASP A 355 25.88 36.97 9.04
N LYS A 356 24.87 36.67 8.21
CA LYS A 356 23.78 37.61 7.85
C LYS A 356 22.69 37.74 8.93
N ALA A 357 22.62 36.83 9.91
CA ALA A 357 21.62 36.92 10.97
C ALA A 357 21.86 38.13 11.87
N GLN A 358 20.80 38.89 12.19
CA GLN A 358 20.90 40.09 13.02
C GLN A 358 21.02 39.78 14.53
N SER A 359 20.36 38.71 14.99
CA SER A 359 20.37 38.33 16.41
C SER A 359 21.60 37.50 16.78
N LYS A 360 22.29 37.90 17.85
CA LYS A 360 23.41 37.15 18.44
C LYS A 360 23.01 35.72 18.84
N GLN A 361 21.82 35.52 19.41
CA GLN A 361 21.32 34.19 19.73
C GLN A 361 21.16 33.32 18.48
N LEU A 362 20.70 33.89 17.37
CA LEU A 362 20.57 33.17 16.11
C LEU A 362 21.95 32.79 15.54
N ARG A 363 22.94 33.69 15.67
CA ARG A 363 24.33 33.43 15.26
C ARG A 363 24.95 32.27 16.04
N GLU A 364 24.78 32.25 17.35
CA GLU A 364 25.30 31.17 18.20
C GLU A 364 24.63 29.83 17.89
N LYS A 365 23.31 29.84 17.67
CA LYS A 365 22.54 28.64 17.32
C LYS A 365 22.95 28.05 15.97
N LEU A 366 23.30 28.90 15.00
CA LEU A 366 23.71 28.51 13.64
C LEU A 366 25.22 28.26 13.50
N SER A 367 26.01 28.34 14.58
CA SER A 367 27.47 28.18 14.49
C SER A 367 27.88 26.72 14.29
N PHE A 368 28.45 26.40 13.12
CA PHE A 368 29.10 25.10 12.84
C PHE A 368 30.61 25.22 13.09
N ASN A 369 31.15 24.40 14.00
CA ASN A 369 32.61 24.22 14.12
C ASN A 369 33.08 23.42 12.90
N LYS A 370 33.51 24.15 11.86
CA LYS A 370 33.85 23.60 10.55
C LYS A 370 34.91 22.48 10.65
N PRO A 371 36.08 22.67 11.29
CA PRO A 371 37.08 21.59 11.40
C PRO A 371 36.53 20.31 12.03
N MET A 372 35.84 20.42 13.17
CA MET A 372 35.36 19.24 13.89
C MET A 372 34.27 18.49 13.11
N ILE A 373 33.34 19.21 12.48
CA ILE A 373 32.27 18.57 11.71
C ILE A 373 32.83 17.96 10.42
N THR A 374 33.82 18.59 9.79
CA THR A 374 34.51 18.01 8.64
C THR A 374 35.24 16.71 9.02
N VAL A 375 35.97 16.71 10.14
CA VAL A 375 36.63 15.48 10.65
C VAL A 375 35.59 14.40 10.95
N LEU A 376 34.47 14.75 11.59
CA LEU A 376 33.42 13.78 11.85
C LEU A 376 32.78 13.26 10.56
N ALA A 377 32.52 14.12 9.59
CA ALA A 377 31.98 13.73 8.29
C ALA A 377 32.95 12.84 7.49
N LEU A 378 34.27 13.02 7.67
CA LEU A 378 35.30 12.12 7.14
C LEU A 378 35.27 10.76 7.85
N LEU A 379 35.22 10.76 9.18
CA LEU A 379 35.18 9.54 9.97
C LEU A 379 33.91 8.72 9.70
N THR A 380 32.77 9.39 9.49
CA THR A 380 31.54 8.72 9.10
C THR A 380 31.63 8.11 7.70
N GLN A 381 32.62 8.43 6.86
CA GLN A 381 32.86 7.68 5.63
C GLN A 381 33.45 6.29 5.90
N HIS A 382 34.11 6.05 7.03
CA HIS A 382 34.74 4.76 7.27
C HIS A 382 34.04 3.94 8.35
N GLN A 383 33.26 4.59 9.20
CA GLN A 383 32.59 3.95 10.33
C GLN A 383 31.14 4.44 10.47
N SER A 384 30.29 3.64 11.10
CA SER A 384 28.95 4.11 11.43
C SER A 384 29.02 5.14 12.56
N ILE A 385 28.08 6.08 12.59
CA ILE A 385 27.97 7.09 13.66
C ILE A 385 27.91 6.42 15.04
N ASP A 386 27.26 5.26 15.16
CA ASP A 386 27.20 4.50 16.42
C ASP A 386 28.55 3.90 16.83
N ASP A 387 29.39 3.53 15.87
CA ASP A 387 30.72 2.98 16.17
C ASP A 387 31.68 4.09 16.60
N LEU A 388 31.55 5.28 16.00
CA LEU A 388 32.23 6.48 16.49
C LEU A 388 31.87 6.80 17.94
N ARG A 389 30.60 6.60 18.34
CA ARG A 389 30.18 6.74 19.75
C ARG A 389 30.89 5.73 20.66
N LYS A 390 31.01 4.47 20.21
CA LYS A 390 31.59 3.38 21.01
C LYS A 390 33.12 3.47 21.10
N SER A 391 33.77 4.11 20.14
CA SER A 391 35.23 4.27 20.09
C SER A 391 35.83 5.05 21.27
N GLY A 392 35.02 5.81 22.02
CA GLY A 392 35.50 6.63 23.12
C GLY A 392 36.22 7.91 22.69
N LEU A 393 36.27 8.23 21.39
CA LEU A 393 36.92 9.44 20.85
C LEU A 393 36.34 10.76 21.39
N MET A 394 35.12 10.74 21.94
CA MET A 394 34.49 11.92 22.52
C MET A 394 33.47 11.58 23.61
N SER A 395 33.19 12.55 24.48
CA SER A 395 32.15 12.40 25.50
C SER A 395 30.76 12.16 24.88
N LYS A 396 29.88 11.47 25.61
CA LYS A 396 28.50 11.20 25.20
C LYS A 396 27.74 12.49 24.83
N THR A 397 27.89 13.54 25.63
CA THR A 397 27.24 14.85 25.38
C THR A 397 27.76 15.50 24.10
N THR A 398 29.08 15.48 23.90
CA THR A 398 29.72 16.00 22.68
C THR A 398 29.25 15.25 21.44
N PHE A 399 29.16 13.92 21.53
CA PHE A 399 28.67 13.06 20.45
C PHE A 399 27.25 13.43 20.02
N TYR A 400 26.28 13.47 20.94
CA TYR A 400 24.89 13.77 20.59
C TYR A 400 24.73 15.20 20.03
N LYS A 401 25.52 16.16 20.54
CA LYS A 401 25.56 17.52 19.98
C LYS A 401 26.00 17.52 18.52
N TYR A 402 27.05 16.77 18.17
CA TYR A 402 27.52 16.70 16.78
C TYR A 402 26.64 15.81 15.91
N GLN A 403 26.07 14.73 16.43
CA GLN A 403 25.08 13.92 15.71
C GLN A 403 23.91 14.77 15.22
N LYS A 404 23.38 15.65 16.09
CA LYS A 404 22.33 16.59 15.71
C LYS A 404 22.79 17.54 14.59
N LYS A 405 24.00 18.09 14.68
CA LYS A 405 24.56 18.98 13.64
C LYS A 405 24.80 18.26 12.31
N LEU A 406 25.26 17.02 12.35
CA LEU A 406 25.42 16.18 11.16
C LEU A 406 24.05 15.91 10.52
N ALA A 407 23.03 15.57 11.31
CA ALA A 407 21.67 15.37 10.82
C ALA A 407 21.08 16.65 10.19
N GLU A 408 21.38 17.82 10.76
CA GLU A 408 21.01 19.12 10.17
C GLU A 408 21.70 19.38 8.82
N LEU A 409 22.83 18.74 8.53
CA LEU A 409 23.53 18.76 7.24
C LEU A 409 23.09 17.59 6.33
N GLY A 410 22.10 16.79 6.73
CA GLY A 410 21.64 15.63 5.98
C GLY A 410 22.49 14.37 6.16
N ILE A 411 23.48 14.39 7.06
CA ILE A 411 24.30 13.23 7.42
C ILE A 411 23.72 12.60 8.68
N ASP A 412 22.85 11.61 8.51
CA ASP A 412 22.29 10.86 9.63
C ASP A 412 22.96 9.49 9.81
N SER A 413 22.61 8.80 10.90
CA SER A 413 23.04 7.42 11.18
C SER A 413 22.59 6.40 10.13
N GLU A 414 21.64 6.80 9.29
CA GLU A 414 21.02 6.01 8.23
C GLU A 414 21.76 6.15 6.91
N SER A 415 22.53 7.22 6.72
CA SER A 415 23.34 7.46 5.53
C SER A 415 24.36 6.33 5.35
N ARG A 416 24.45 5.80 4.12
CA ARG A 416 25.35 4.70 3.75
C ARG A 416 26.31 5.16 2.65
N LEU A 417 27.51 4.61 2.68
CA LEU A 417 28.40 4.68 1.52
C LEU A 417 27.99 3.59 0.58
N THR A 418 27.24 3.98 -0.43
CA THR A 418 26.97 3.12 -1.57
C THR A 418 27.66 3.76 -2.77
N ASP A 419 28.47 2.97 -3.44
CA ASP A 419 28.88 3.17 -4.84
C ASP A 419 27.68 3.09 -5.79
N ILE A 420 26.56 2.54 -5.31
CA ILE A 420 25.29 2.51 -6.03
C ILE A 420 24.71 3.92 -6.06
N PRO A 421 24.50 4.50 -7.26
CA PRO A 421 23.82 5.79 -7.38
C PRO A 421 22.40 5.66 -6.83
N ILE A 422 21.90 6.70 -6.15
CA ILE A 422 20.50 6.73 -5.72
C ILE A 422 19.65 6.73 -6.98
N PRO A 423 18.82 5.69 -7.21
CA PRO A 423 17.97 5.69 -8.37
C PRO A 423 16.93 6.80 -8.23
N PRO A 424 16.57 7.50 -9.32
CA PRO A 424 15.53 8.51 -9.28
C PRO A 424 14.23 7.91 -8.76
N LEU A 425 13.49 8.68 -7.96
CA LEU A 425 12.15 8.32 -7.49
C LEU A 425 11.08 8.95 -8.37
N ASP A 426 11.26 8.79 -9.66
CA ASP A 426 10.27 9.16 -10.66
C ASP A 426 9.99 7.95 -11.57
N TYR A 427 9.10 8.12 -12.53
CA TYR A 427 8.79 7.10 -13.52
C TYR A 427 9.53 7.31 -14.85
N ARG A 428 10.60 8.13 -14.91
CA ARG A 428 11.35 8.35 -16.16
C ARG A 428 11.97 7.05 -16.65
N ASP A 429 12.66 6.33 -15.77
CA ASP A 429 13.23 5.03 -16.11
C ASP A 429 12.14 4.02 -16.49
N TYR A 430 11.00 4.08 -15.81
CA TYR A 430 9.85 3.25 -16.16
C TYR A 430 9.38 3.53 -17.59
N PHE A 431 9.20 4.80 -17.98
CA PHE A 431 8.80 5.15 -19.34
C PHE A 431 9.88 4.89 -20.39
N TYR A 432 11.15 5.03 -20.03
CA TYR A 432 12.25 4.63 -20.90
C TYR A 432 12.22 3.12 -21.21
N ASN A 433 12.04 2.29 -20.17
CA ASN A 433 12.02 0.84 -20.33
C ASN A 433 10.69 0.30 -20.91
N PHE A 434 9.56 0.98 -20.67
CA PHE A 434 8.23 0.44 -20.98
C PHE A 434 7.30 1.36 -21.77
N GLY A 435 7.70 2.58 -22.14
CA GLY A 435 6.82 3.57 -22.77
C GLY A 435 6.11 3.05 -24.01
N ASN A 436 6.83 2.33 -24.87
CA ASN A 436 6.27 1.72 -26.08
C ASN A 436 5.36 0.51 -25.80
N SER A 437 5.45 -0.09 -24.62
CA SER A 437 4.64 -1.27 -24.24
C SER A 437 3.23 -0.90 -23.78
N HIS A 438 2.97 0.37 -23.43
CA HIS A 438 1.63 0.87 -23.04
C HIS A 438 0.83 1.44 -24.21
N LEU A 439 1.46 1.63 -25.37
CA LEU A 439 0.85 2.23 -26.57
C LEU A 439 0.35 1.19 -27.58
N LYS A 440 0.57 -0.10 -27.31
CA LYS A 440 0.02 -1.23 -28.07
C LYS A 440 -1.18 -1.77 -27.32
#